data_AF-A0AA38WZ17-F1
#
_entry.id   AF-A0AA38WZ17-F1
#
_cell.length_a   1.000
_cell.length_b   1.000
_cell.length_c   1.000
_cell.angle_alpha   90.00
_cell.angle_beta   90.00
_cell.angle_gamma   90.00
#
_symmetry.space_group_name_H-M   'P 1'
#
loop_
_entity.id
_entity.type
_entity.pdbx_description
1 polymer ?
#
loop_
_entity_poly.entity_id
_entity_poly.type
_entity_poly.pdbx_seq_one_letter_code
_entity_poly.pdbx_strand_id
1 'polypeptide(L)'
;MDQSPLSLVQKGQSDPFNAYSIKIDARVNQIMTFYRDSVMPLLFEGPAFVEAKKVSWKDIVNGLEAPGSAYCYLARNSAAAAIVAPSTELAKQTYMYQARSTKALREYLNQESSIILSRRTVLWIFTLFDAEVMARNLPGAVAHGGMLVRYYKAQSERGPVDLTTLTSVLFSDLNLACLFLIRPLFDYQNWIPRVCGPVFDAVESKIPAPLLGISGGTSDLSVRNEKLAAILKQRRRTDTIRALMFKGTDQMPLPVLLWITIRSMLDLAALLHLYLDYVDFFEKSVDASQESKVQAYLALATIYLLRLQRYNKVLHGIRLYESGLQMSSQIQQLLTEEAACADYNAEEFANARLWALFIGAYGEQMPLRDRPEPNKAWFNINFVEQVRQMGLTSWEEIRAILEGFIFNDSMTPPGSQWPFNSLAAVLERPGQAILQR
;
A
#
# COMPACT_ATOMS: atom_id res chain seq x y z
N MET A 1 39.48 -23.18 -39.63
CA MET A 1 38.08 -22.72 -39.78
C MET A 1 37.85 -21.71 -38.67
N ASP A 2 38.14 -20.45 -38.96
CA ASP A 2 38.01 -19.37 -37.99
C ASP A 2 36.55 -18.96 -37.87
N GLN A 3 35.97 -19.17 -36.70
CA GLN A 3 34.65 -18.64 -36.39
C GLN A 3 34.80 -17.14 -36.12
N SER A 4 34.14 -16.33 -36.96
CA SER A 4 34.03 -14.89 -36.78
C SER A 4 33.42 -14.56 -35.41
N PRO A 5 33.95 -13.57 -34.65
CA PRO A 5 33.41 -13.18 -33.35
C PRO A 5 31.94 -12.72 -33.39
N LEU A 6 31.41 -12.41 -34.59
CA LEU A 6 29.99 -12.10 -34.81
C LEU A 6 29.05 -13.31 -34.60
N SER A 7 29.52 -14.56 -34.75
CA SER A 7 28.66 -15.74 -34.56
C SER A 7 28.39 -16.06 -33.08
N LEU A 8 29.17 -15.51 -32.15
CA LEU A 8 28.93 -15.62 -30.70
C LEU A 8 27.84 -14.65 -30.22
N VAL A 9 27.67 -13.51 -30.89
CA VAL A 9 26.70 -12.46 -30.52
C VAL A 9 25.26 -12.80 -30.93
N GLN A 10 25.05 -13.77 -31.84
CA GLN A 10 23.73 -14.11 -32.38
C GLN A 10 22.91 -15.13 -31.57
N LYS A 11 23.41 -15.63 -30.42
CA LYS A 11 22.70 -16.59 -29.56
C LYS A 11 22.21 -15.97 -28.25
N GLY A 12 21.59 -14.80 -28.28
CA GLY A 12 20.78 -14.28 -27.15
C GLY A 12 21.49 -14.18 -25.79
N GLN A 13 22.83 -14.24 -25.76
CA GLN A 13 23.61 -14.01 -24.55
C GLN A 13 23.78 -12.50 -24.41
N SER A 14 23.05 -11.93 -23.45
CA SER A 14 23.15 -10.50 -23.15
C SER A 14 24.42 -10.17 -22.33
N ASP A 15 25.21 -11.20 -21.98
CA ASP A 15 26.54 -11.10 -21.37
C ASP A 15 27.53 -12.02 -22.14
N PRO A 16 28.02 -11.60 -23.32
CA PRO A 16 28.91 -12.41 -24.16
C PRO A 16 30.31 -12.58 -23.56
N PHE A 17 30.66 -11.83 -22.52
CA PHE A 17 31.97 -11.86 -21.85
C PHE A 17 31.92 -12.58 -20.50
N ASN A 18 30.76 -13.10 -20.09
CA ASN A 18 30.55 -13.73 -18.79
C ASN A 18 31.05 -12.83 -17.63
N ALA A 19 30.75 -11.54 -17.74
CA ALA A 19 31.16 -10.52 -16.79
C ALA A 19 30.38 -10.59 -15.46
N TYR A 20 29.22 -11.25 -15.43
CA TYR A 20 28.39 -11.38 -14.24
C TYR A 20 28.52 -12.73 -13.54
N SER A 21 28.15 -12.74 -12.26
CA SER A 21 28.26 -13.94 -11.40
C SER A 21 27.20 -15.01 -11.69
N ILE A 22 26.22 -14.69 -12.52
CA ILE A 22 25.17 -15.59 -13.00
C ILE A 22 25.08 -15.51 -14.53
N LYS A 23 24.65 -16.60 -15.15
CA LYS A 23 24.40 -16.63 -16.59
C LYS A 23 23.23 -15.73 -16.96
N ILE A 24 23.49 -14.70 -17.76
CA ILE A 24 22.44 -13.82 -18.31
C ILE A 24 21.90 -14.43 -19.62
N ASP A 25 20.90 -15.30 -19.48
CA ASP A 25 20.15 -15.84 -20.61
C ASP A 25 19.02 -14.90 -21.07
N ALA A 26 18.31 -15.29 -22.12
CA ALA A 26 17.22 -14.50 -22.68
C ALA A 26 16.10 -14.21 -21.65
N ARG A 27 15.83 -15.13 -20.72
CA ARG A 27 14.79 -14.96 -19.70
C ARG A 27 15.22 -13.95 -18.65
N VAL A 28 16.46 -14.06 -18.17
CA VAL A 28 17.06 -13.09 -17.25
C VAL A 28 17.03 -11.69 -17.88
N ASN A 29 17.43 -11.56 -19.15
CA ASN A 29 17.40 -10.28 -19.85
C ASN A 29 15.96 -9.71 -19.98
N GLN A 30 14.96 -10.55 -20.23
CA GLN A 30 13.55 -10.13 -20.25
C GLN A 30 13.08 -9.58 -18.89
N ILE A 31 13.43 -10.25 -17.79
CA ILE A 31 13.08 -9.80 -16.43
C ILE A 31 13.73 -8.45 -16.11
N MET A 32 15.01 -8.30 -16.46
CA MET A 32 15.75 -7.04 -16.27
C MET A 32 15.16 -5.90 -17.11
N THR A 33 14.81 -6.20 -18.36
CA THR A 33 14.16 -5.24 -19.27
C THR A 33 12.79 -4.81 -18.74
N PHE A 34 11.98 -5.77 -18.28
CA PHE A 34 10.68 -5.49 -17.64
C PHE A 34 10.83 -4.55 -16.43
N TYR A 35 11.80 -4.80 -15.56
CA TYR A 35 12.03 -3.89 -14.44
C TYR A 35 12.40 -2.48 -14.91
N ARG A 36 13.38 -2.36 -15.82
CA ARG A 36 13.89 -1.08 -16.32
C ARG A 36 12.79 -0.25 -16.99
N ASP A 37 11.98 -0.90 -17.83
CA ASP A 37 11.04 -0.22 -18.72
C ASP A 37 9.64 -0.07 -18.12
N SER A 38 9.27 -0.90 -17.12
CA SER A 38 7.92 -0.93 -16.56
C SER A 38 7.86 -0.63 -15.07
N VAL A 39 8.68 -1.29 -14.25
CA VAL A 39 8.60 -1.17 -12.78
C VAL A 39 9.31 0.08 -12.28
N MET A 40 10.52 0.36 -12.76
CA MET A 40 11.31 1.50 -12.32
C MET A 40 10.63 2.86 -12.59
N PRO A 41 10.01 3.11 -13.76
CA PRO A 41 9.24 4.34 -13.98
C PRO A 41 8.08 4.52 -12.99
N LEU A 42 7.42 3.42 -12.62
CA LEU A 42 6.28 3.39 -11.68
C LEU A 42 6.70 3.64 -10.22
N LEU A 43 7.87 3.13 -9.82
CA LEU A 43 8.41 3.34 -8.47
C LEU A 43 8.93 4.75 -8.25
N PHE A 44 9.49 5.37 -9.29
CA PHE A 44 10.16 6.65 -9.24
C PHE A 44 9.47 7.66 -10.17
N GLU A 45 8.24 8.05 -9.84
CA GLU A 45 7.47 8.97 -10.69
C GLU A 45 7.81 10.44 -10.38
N GLY A 46 8.02 11.25 -11.43
CA GLY A 46 8.27 12.68 -11.32
C GLY A 46 9.75 13.10 -11.28
N PRO A 47 10.03 14.41 -11.43
CA PRO A 47 11.37 14.95 -11.58
C PRO A 47 12.23 14.83 -10.31
N ALA A 48 11.60 14.77 -9.12
CA ALA A 48 12.29 14.64 -7.84
C ALA A 48 13.06 13.30 -7.67
N PHE A 49 12.79 12.30 -8.52
CA PHE A 49 13.37 10.96 -8.39
C PHE A 49 14.39 10.60 -9.48
N VAL A 50 14.84 11.57 -10.30
CA VAL A 50 15.82 11.29 -11.37
C VAL A 50 17.10 10.64 -10.83
N GLU A 51 17.66 11.18 -9.74
CA GLU A 51 18.85 10.60 -9.12
C GLU A 51 18.54 9.27 -8.43
N ALA A 52 17.35 9.12 -7.82
CA ALA A 52 16.92 7.87 -7.22
C ALA A 52 16.81 6.74 -8.25
N LYS A 53 16.34 7.02 -9.49
CA LYS A 53 16.34 6.06 -10.60
C LYS A 53 17.75 5.59 -10.95
N LYS A 54 18.69 6.53 -11.09
CA LYS A 54 20.09 6.20 -11.43
C LYS A 54 20.73 5.35 -10.34
N VAL A 55 20.54 5.72 -9.07
CA VAL A 55 21.04 4.94 -7.92
C VAL A 55 20.40 3.55 -7.88
N SER A 56 19.08 3.45 -8.06
CA SER A 56 18.38 2.17 -8.07
C SER A 56 18.87 1.24 -9.19
N TRP A 57 19.06 1.77 -10.41
CA TRP A 57 19.62 0.99 -11.51
C TRP A 57 21.05 0.54 -11.24
N LYS A 58 21.88 1.43 -10.68
CA LYS A 58 23.26 1.11 -10.29
C LYS A 58 23.29 0.02 -9.21
N ASP A 59 22.46 0.11 -8.19
CA ASP A 59 22.37 -0.87 -7.11
C ASP A 59 21.95 -2.26 -7.64
N ILE A 60 21.11 -2.31 -8.68
CA ILE A 60 20.73 -3.55 -9.37
C ILE A 60 21.89 -4.13 -10.17
N VAL A 61 22.56 -3.31 -10.99
CA VAL A 61 23.69 -3.78 -11.81
C VAL A 61 24.82 -4.30 -10.93
N ASN A 62 25.18 -3.57 -9.87
CA ASN A 62 26.14 -4.01 -8.86
C ASN A 62 25.66 -5.28 -8.14
N GLY A 63 24.35 -5.43 -8.00
CA GLY A 63 23.70 -6.61 -7.45
C GLY A 63 24.01 -7.90 -8.23
N LEU A 64 24.23 -7.80 -9.54
CA LEU A 64 24.52 -8.95 -10.41
C LEU A 64 25.95 -9.50 -10.24
N GLU A 65 26.83 -8.78 -9.55
CA GLU A 65 28.22 -9.20 -9.32
C GLU A 65 28.35 -10.33 -8.28
N ALA A 66 27.31 -10.58 -7.47
CA ALA A 66 27.31 -11.66 -6.48
C ALA A 66 26.09 -12.59 -6.69
N PRO A 67 26.26 -13.93 -6.74
CA PRO A 67 25.19 -14.83 -7.18
C PRO A 67 23.91 -14.71 -6.34
N GLY A 68 24.05 -14.66 -5.01
CA GLY A 68 22.90 -14.58 -4.12
C GLY A 68 22.10 -13.29 -4.26
N SER A 69 22.78 -12.16 -4.36
CA SER A 69 22.19 -10.85 -4.64
C SER A 69 21.55 -10.83 -6.04
N ALA A 70 22.20 -11.40 -7.06
CA ALA A 70 21.63 -11.48 -8.39
C ALA A 70 20.30 -12.25 -8.40
N TYR A 71 20.26 -13.40 -7.70
CA TYR A 71 19.04 -14.18 -7.57
C TYR A 71 17.93 -13.45 -6.79
N CYS A 72 18.22 -12.66 -5.76
CA CYS A 72 17.16 -11.91 -5.07
C CYS A 72 16.51 -10.86 -5.98
N TYR A 73 17.31 -10.16 -6.78
CA TYR A 73 16.79 -9.19 -7.74
C TYR A 73 15.94 -9.87 -8.81
N LEU A 74 16.38 -11.01 -9.33
CA LEU A 74 15.60 -11.77 -10.29
C LEU A 74 14.29 -12.27 -9.68
N ALA A 75 14.32 -12.79 -8.45
CA ALA A 75 13.13 -13.22 -7.73
C ALA A 75 12.09 -12.10 -7.60
N ARG A 76 12.49 -10.92 -7.12
CA ARG A 76 11.58 -9.78 -6.94
C ARG A 76 10.93 -9.37 -8.27
N ASN A 77 11.73 -9.25 -9.31
CA ASN A 77 11.25 -8.76 -10.61
C ASN A 77 10.44 -9.81 -11.37
N SER A 78 10.78 -11.10 -11.23
CA SER A 78 9.96 -12.18 -11.78
C SER A 78 8.63 -12.31 -11.03
N ALA A 79 8.60 -12.04 -9.72
CA ALA A 79 7.35 -11.99 -8.95
C ALA A 79 6.42 -10.89 -9.48
N ALA A 80 6.96 -9.66 -9.64
CA ALA A 80 6.21 -8.55 -10.23
C ALA A 80 5.73 -8.86 -11.66
N ALA A 81 6.57 -9.48 -12.49
CA ALA A 81 6.19 -9.90 -13.84
C ALA A 81 5.08 -10.96 -13.82
N ALA A 82 5.16 -11.94 -12.92
CA ALA A 82 4.16 -12.99 -12.76
C ALA A 82 2.80 -12.45 -12.25
N ILE A 83 2.79 -11.34 -11.52
CA ILE A 83 1.54 -10.66 -11.12
C ILE A 83 0.88 -10.00 -12.35
N VAL A 84 1.65 -9.29 -13.18
CA VAL A 84 1.10 -8.53 -14.32
C VAL A 84 0.75 -9.45 -15.49
N ALA A 85 1.57 -10.46 -15.73
CA ALA A 85 1.38 -11.48 -16.76
C ALA A 85 1.43 -12.87 -16.13
N PRO A 86 0.29 -13.35 -15.56
CA PRO A 86 0.22 -14.65 -14.90
C PRO A 86 0.79 -15.78 -15.76
N SER A 87 1.87 -16.38 -15.27
CA SER A 87 2.57 -17.48 -15.93
C SER A 87 3.11 -18.44 -14.88
N THR A 88 2.67 -19.69 -14.94
CA THR A 88 3.14 -20.76 -14.05
C THR A 88 4.65 -20.93 -14.13
N GLU A 89 5.24 -20.71 -15.31
CA GLU A 89 6.68 -20.82 -15.51
C GLU A 89 7.44 -19.67 -14.81
N LEU A 90 6.98 -18.42 -14.95
CA LEU A 90 7.57 -17.28 -14.23
C LEU A 90 7.39 -17.41 -12.72
N ALA A 91 6.25 -17.92 -12.25
CA ALA A 91 6.01 -18.19 -10.84
C ALA A 91 7.00 -19.26 -10.31
N LYS A 92 7.20 -20.37 -11.03
CA LYS A 92 8.20 -21.39 -10.67
C LYS A 92 9.62 -20.80 -10.63
N GLN A 93 9.99 -19.99 -11.62
CA GLN A 93 11.30 -19.34 -11.67
C GLN A 93 11.51 -18.39 -10.49
N THR A 94 10.46 -17.64 -10.11
CA THR A 94 10.47 -16.79 -8.90
C THR A 94 10.85 -17.60 -7.67
N TYR A 95 10.15 -18.71 -7.40
CA TYR A 95 10.46 -19.57 -6.27
C TYR A 95 11.88 -20.16 -6.33
N MET A 96 12.35 -20.54 -7.51
CA MET A 96 13.72 -21.04 -7.69
C MET A 96 14.77 -19.96 -7.36
N TYR A 97 14.56 -18.72 -7.81
CA TYR A 97 15.46 -17.61 -7.51
C TYR A 97 15.44 -17.25 -6.02
N GLN A 98 14.27 -17.24 -5.38
CA GLN A 98 14.15 -17.04 -3.93
C GLN A 98 14.93 -18.11 -3.16
N ALA A 99 14.69 -19.39 -3.47
CA ALA A 99 15.37 -20.49 -2.78
C ALA A 99 16.90 -20.42 -2.93
N ARG A 100 17.40 -20.11 -4.13
CA ARG A 100 18.85 -19.95 -4.38
C ARG A 100 19.43 -18.77 -3.63
N SER A 101 18.76 -17.63 -3.66
CA SER A 101 19.16 -16.43 -2.93
C SER A 101 19.17 -16.66 -1.43
N THR A 102 18.13 -17.26 -0.86
CA THR A 102 18.01 -17.55 0.57
C THR A 102 19.09 -18.54 1.03
N LYS A 103 19.39 -19.57 0.23
CA LYS A 103 20.51 -20.47 0.50
C LYS A 103 21.84 -19.72 0.53
N ALA A 104 22.13 -18.92 -0.50
CA ALA A 104 23.37 -18.14 -0.58
C ALA A 104 23.48 -17.12 0.57
N LEU A 105 22.38 -16.49 0.97
CA LEU A 105 22.36 -15.57 2.10
C LEU A 105 22.68 -16.29 3.41
N ARG A 106 22.11 -17.48 3.63
CA ARG A 106 22.41 -18.30 4.81
C ARG A 106 23.88 -18.70 4.87
N GLU A 107 24.44 -19.15 3.74
CA GLU A 107 25.85 -19.51 3.65
C GLU A 107 26.76 -18.30 3.93
N TYR A 108 26.43 -17.14 3.34
CA TYR A 108 27.13 -15.88 3.58
C TYR A 108 27.10 -15.47 5.06
N LEU A 109 25.92 -15.48 5.69
CA LEU A 109 25.77 -15.10 7.10
C LEU A 109 26.43 -16.07 8.08
N ASN A 110 26.59 -17.34 7.71
CA ASN A 110 27.32 -18.32 8.52
C ASN A 110 28.84 -18.13 8.44
N GLN A 111 29.34 -17.56 7.36
CA GLN A 111 30.78 -17.28 7.15
C GLN A 111 31.17 -15.90 7.66
N GLU A 112 30.25 -14.94 7.64
CA GLU A 112 30.46 -13.59 8.11
C GLU A 112 30.50 -13.54 9.64
N SER A 113 31.69 -13.33 10.21
CA SER A 113 31.87 -13.16 11.66
C SER A 113 31.50 -11.75 12.16
N SER A 114 31.27 -10.79 11.25
CA SER A 114 30.91 -9.42 11.59
C SER A 114 29.47 -9.32 12.09
N ILE A 115 29.29 -8.69 13.26
CA ILE A 115 27.97 -8.31 13.79
C ILE A 115 27.37 -7.16 12.94
N ILE A 116 28.19 -6.44 12.17
CA ILE A 116 27.75 -5.30 11.36
C ILE A 116 27.57 -5.74 9.92
N LEU A 117 26.32 -5.73 9.46
CA LEU A 117 26.00 -5.98 8.06
C LEU A 117 26.36 -4.77 7.19
N SER A 118 26.98 -5.04 6.05
CA SER A 118 27.22 -4.02 5.03
C SER A 118 25.90 -3.51 4.43
N ARG A 119 25.88 -2.28 3.88
CA ARG A 119 24.71 -1.74 3.14
C ARG A 119 24.25 -2.70 2.04
N ARG A 120 25.18 -3.36 1.35
CA ARG A 120 24.88 -4.34 0.29
C ARG A 120 24.11 -5.54 0.84
N THR A 121 24.53 -6.07 1.99
CA THR A 121 23.85 -7.20 2.64
C THR A 121 22.45 -6.82 3.11
N VAL A 122 22.27 -5.60 3.64
CA VAL A 122 20.95 -5.10 4.04
C VAL A 122 20.02 -4.96 2.84
N LEU A 123 20.51 -4.41 1.73
CA LEU A 123 19.73 -4.32 0.49
C LEU A 123 19.38 -5.70 -0.08
N TRP A 124 20.26 -6.69 0.06
CA TRP A 124 19.97 -8.07 -0.32
C TRP A 124 18.82 -8.64 0.53
N ILE A 125 18.89 -8.52 1.86
CA ILE A 125 17.82 -8.98 2.76
C ILE A 125 16.50 -8.25 2.46
N PHE A 126 16.55 -6.93 2.25
CA PHE A 126 15.38 -6.14 1.87
C PHE A 126 14.77 -6.60 0.53
N THR A 127 15.60 -6.88 -0.48
CA THR A 127 15.11 -7.32 -1.78
C THR A 127 14.47 -8.70 -1.70
N LEU A 128 15.03 -9.61 -0.88
CA LEU A 128 14.39 -10.89 -0.56
C LEU A 128 13.07 -10.68 0.16
N PHE A 129 13.03 -9.83 1.19
CA PHE A 129 11.81 -9.50 1.90
C PHE A 129 10.70 -9.02 0.96
N ASP A 130 10.99 -8.04 0.10
CA ASP A 130 10.00 -7.52 -0.87
C ASP A 130 9.58 -8.57 -1.90
N ALA A 131 10.50 -9.45 -2.33
CA ALA A 131 10.16 -10.58 -3.20
C ALA A 131 9.19 -11.56 -2.54
N GLU A 132 9.42 -11.92 -1.26
CA GLU A 132 8.51 -12.79 -0.50
C GLU A 132 7.14 -12.16 -0.29
N VAL A 133 7.08 -10.84 -0.06
CA VAL A 133 5.81 -10.09 0.03
C VAL A 133 5.04 -10.17 -1.30
N MET A 134 5.69 -9.88 -2.43
CA MET A 134 5.05 -9.97 -3.76
C MET A 134 4.61 -11.39 -4.10
N ALA A 135 5.42 -12.40 -3.75
CA ALA A 135 5.11 -13.81 -3.96
C ALA A 135 4.05 -14.36 -2.97
N ARG A 136 3.55 -13.51 -2.05
CA ARG A 136 2.60 -13.89 -0.98
C ARG A 136 3.11 -15.04 -0.11
N ASN A 137 4.42 -15.14 0.10
CA ASN A 137 5.03 -16.12 0.98
C ASN A 137 5.21 -15.52 2.39
N LEU A 138 4.15 -15.60 3.20
CA LEU A 138 4.15 -15.02 4.55
C LEU A 138 5.31 -15.52 5.44
N PRO A 139 5.61 -16.83 5.55
CA PRO A 139 6.75 -17.30 6.35
C PRO A 139 8.10 -16.72 5.91
N GLY A 140 8.37 -16.66 4.60
CA GLY A 140 9.59 -16.07 4.06
C GLY A 140 9.68 -14.57 4.34
N ALA A 141 8.57 -13.86 4.17
CA ALA A 141 8.50 -12.42 4.41
C ALA A 141 8.71 -12.10 5.90
N VAL A 142 8.09 -12.84 6.82
CA VAL A 142 8.30 -12.68 8.27
C VAL A 142 9.75 -12.97 8.65
N ALA A 143 10.38 -14.00 8.07
CA ALA A 143 11.77 -14.34 8.36
C ALA A 143 12.72 -13.20 7.96
N HIS A 144 12.64 -12.73 6.72
CA HIS A 144 13.52 -11.66 6.22
C HIS A 144 13.18 -10.29 6.81
N GLY A 145 11.89 -9.98 7.00
CA GLY A 145 11.44 -8.77 7.69
C GLY A 145 11.94 -8.74 9.15
N GLY A 146 11.88 -9.87 9.85
CA GLY A 146 12.43 -10.01 11.20
C GLY A 146 13.94 -9.77 11.28
N MET A 147 14.70 -10.16 10.24
CA MET A 147 16.13 -9.83 10.14
C MET A 147 16.35 -8.32 10.02
N LEU A 148 15.57 -7.63 9.19
CA LEU A 148 15.64 -6.18 9.02
C LEU A 148 15.27 -5.44 10.31
N VAL A 149 14.23 -5.87 11.01
CA VAL A 149 13.85 -5.30 12.32
C VAL A 149 15.01 -5.35 13.30
N ARG A 150 15.68 -6.51 13.43
CA ARG A 150 16.84 -6.67 14.32
C ARG A 150 18.00 -5.77 13.88
N TYR A 151 18.29 -5.74 12.58
CA TYR A 151 19.36 -4.90 12.03
C TYR A 151 19.13 -3.42 12.35
N TYR A 152 17.96 -2.88 12.03
CA TYR A 152 17.68 -1.46 12.21
C TYR A 152 17.58 -1.05 13.68
N LYS A 153 17.04 -1.90 14.55
CA LYS A 153 17.06 -1.67 16.00
C LYS A 153 18.50 -1.57 16.51
N ALA A 154 19.35 -2.54 16.17
CA ALA A 154 20.76 -2.52 16.54
C ALA A 154 21.54 -1.34 15.94
N GLN A 155 21.22 -0.94 14.70
CA GLN A 155 21.80 0.25 14.07
C GLN A 155 21.43 1.52 14.84
N SER A 156 20.16 1.66 15.21
CA SER A 156 19.65 2.86 15.93
C SER A 156 20.27 3.06 17.30
N GLU A 157 20.76 2.00 17.94
CA GLU A 157 21.50 2.07 19.21
C GLU A 157 22.94 2.56 19.04
N ARG A 158 23.50 2.43 17.82
CA ARG A 158 24.91 2.73 17.53
C ARG A 158 25.10 4.05 16.78
N GLY A 159 24.03 4.60 16.19
CA GLY A 159 24.11 5.82 15.41
C GLY A 159 22.86 6.08 14.56
N PRO A 160 22.94 7.06 13.66
CA PRO A 160 21.81 7.41 12.80
C PRO A 160 21.45 6.25 11.86
N VAL A 161 20.14 6.11 11.63
CA VAL A 161 19.58 5.14 10.67
C VAL A 161 19.49 5.80 9.30
N ASP A 162 19.81 5.06 8.24
CA ASP A 162 19.52 5.50 6.87
C ASP A 162 18.01 5.48 6.62
N LEU A 163 17.39 6.64 6.79
CA LEU A 163 15.94 6.82 6.66
C LEU A 163 15.44 6.60 5.24
N THR A 164 16.29 6.73 4.22
CA THR A 164 15.89 6.49 2.83
C THR A 164 15.62 5.00 2.63
N THR A 165 16.60 4.16 2.99
CA THR A 165 16.45 2.70 2.90
C THR A 165 15.38 2.19 3.88
N LEU A 166 15.32 2.75 5.10
CA LEU A 166 14.28 2.39 6.07
C LEU A 166 12.89 2.66 5.52
N THR A 167 12.64 3.81 4.89
CA THR A 167 11.32 4.16 4.34
C THR A 167 10.86 3.13 3.29
N SER A 168 11.75 2.62 2.45
CA SER A 168 11.42 1.53 1.51
C SER A 168 11.09 0.21 2.23
N VAL A 169 11.80 -0.10 3.32
CA VAL A 169 11.54 -1.29 4.13
C VAL A 169 10.18 -1.19 4.84
N LEU A 170 9.86 -0.04 5.42
CA LEU A 170 8.55 0.21 6.06
C LEU A 170 7.40 0.17 5.05
N PHE A 171 7.63 0.63 3.83
CA PHE A 171 6.67 0.47 2.74
C PHE A 171 6.36 -1.01 2.50
N SER A 172 7.36 -1.87 2.34
CA SER A 172 7.14 -3.31 2.14
C SER A 172 6.53 -3.99 3.36
N ASP A 173 6.88 -3.58 4.57
CA ASP A 173 6.28 -4.07 5.82
C ASP A 173 4.79 -3.73 5.93
N LEU A 174 4.38 -2.52 5.57
CA LEU A 174 2.96 -2.18 5.54
C LEU A 174 2.21 -2.86 4.40
N ASN A 175 2.85 -3.11 3.26
CA ASN A 175 2.26 -3.92 2.20
C ASN A 175 2.04 -5.36 2.69
N LEU A 176 3.01 -5.97 3.38
CA LEU A 176 2.84 -7.27 4.02
C LEU A 176 1.65 -7.24 4.98
N ALA A 177 1.66 -6.31 5.92
CA ALA A 177 0.65 -6.18 6.96
C ALA A 177 -0.76 -6.03 6.36
N CYS A 178 -0.90 -5.21 5.31
CA CYS A 178 -2.16 -5.02 4.60
C CYS A 178 -2.57 -6.24 3.75
N LEU A 179 -1.62 -6.92 3.09
CA LEU A 179 -1.88 -8.08 2.24
C LEU A 179 -2.38 -9.29 3.01
N PHE A 180 -1.99 -9.42 4.28
CA PHE A 180 -2.37 -10.54 5.13
C PHE A 180 -3.30 -10.13 6.28
N LEU A 181 -3.63 -8.84 6.40
CA LEU A 181 -4.34 -8.25 7.55
C LEU A 181 -3.72 -8.71 8.88
N ILE A 182 -2.41 -8.50 9.03
CA ILE A 182 -1.65 -8.81 10.24
C ILE A 182 -1.02 -7.55 10.82
N ARG A 183 -0.55 -7.62 12.07
CA ARG A 183 0.19 -6.52 12.67
C ARG A 183 1.54 -6.33 11.95
N PRO A 184 1.97 -5.08 11.67
CA PRO A 184 3.27 -4.82 11.07
C PRO A 184 4.42 -5.39 11.91
N LEU A 185 5.54 -5.73 11.28
CA LEU A 185 6.71 -6.29 11.96
C LEU A 185 7.50 -5.22 12.71
N PHE A 186 7.53 -4.01 12.18
CA PHE A 186 8.15 -2.87 12.85
C PHE A 186 7.23 -2.26 13.90
N ASP A 187 7.82 -1.66 14.93
CA ASP A 187 7.07 -0.97 15.99
C ASP A 187 6.78 0.48 15.56
N TYR A 188 5.62 0.68 14.93
CA TYR A 188 5.12 1.99 14.50
C TYR A 188 4.61 2.86 15.65
N GLN A 189 4.41 2.29 16.84
CA GLN A 189 3.85 3.02 17.97
C GLN A 189 4.94 3.77 18.75
N ASN A 190 6.12 3.17 18.91
CA ASN A 190 7.18 3.76 19.74
C ASN A 190 8.52 3.91 19.00
N TRP A 191 9.01 2.84 18.36
CA TRP A 191 10.34 2.85 17.75
C TRP A 191 10.43 3.76 16.51
N ILE A 192 9.50 3.63 15.55
CA ILE A 192 9.52 4.44 14.32
C ILE A 192 9.39 5.94 14.60
N PRO A 193 8.42 6.42 15.41
CA PRO A 193 8.33 7.84 15.75
C PRO A 193 9.61 8.37 16.39
N ARG A 194 10.26 7.60 17.27
CA ARG A 194 11.52 8.00 17.91
C ARG A 194 12.67 8.14 16.91
N VAL A 195 12.82 7.17 16.01
CA VAL A 195 13.91 7.18 15.00
C VAL A 195 13.69 8.29 13.97
N CYS A 196 12.44 8.59 13.61
CA CYS A 196 12.12 9.60 12.60
C CYS A 196 11.95 11.01 13.18
N GLY A 197 11.82 11.14 14.51
CA GLY A 197 11.60 12.39 15.23
C GLY A 197 12.52 13.55 14.79
N PRO A 198 13.85 13.36 14.72
CA PRO A 198 14.74 14.44 14.29
C PRO A 198 14.44 15.00 12.89
N VAL A 199 13.99 14.15 11.95
CA VAL A 199 13.57 14.62 10.62
C VAL A 199 12.22 15.33 10.69
N PHE A 200 11.32 14.89 11.57
CA PHE A 200 10.04 15.55 11.77
C PHE A 200 10.22 16.96 12.32
N ASP A 201 11.03 17.12 13.35
CA ASP A 201 11.34 18.42 13.95
C ASP A 201 12.02 19.37 12.94
N ALA A 202 12.97 18.84 12.16
CA ALA A 202 13.70 19.61 11.15
C ALA A 202 12.82 20.05 9.97
N VAL A 203 11.78 19.28 9.63
CA VAL A 203 10.83 19.65 8.58
C VAL A 203 9.76 20.59 9.13
N GLU A 204 9.19 20.29 10.29
CA GLU A 204 8.10 21.07 10.89
C GLU A 204 8.53 22.48 11.27
N SER A 205 9.78 22.67 11.72
CA SER A 205 10.37 24.00 11.94
C SER A 205 10.43 24.88 10.68
N LYS A 206 10.31 24.28 9.48
CA LYS A 206 10.31 24.99 8.19
C LYS A 206 8.92 25.12 7.58
N ILE A 207 7.91 24.45 8.13
CA ILE A 207 6.53 24.58 7.67
C ILE A 207 5.97 25.90 8.23
N PRO A 208 5.44 26.80 7.39
CA PRO A 208 4.82 28.04 7.86
C PRO A 208 3.78 27.78 8.97
N ALA A 209 3.84 28.55 10.06
CA ALA A 209 2.92 28.42 11.19
C ALA A 209 1.42 28.41 10.81
N PRO A 210 0.94 29.18 9.81
CA PRO A 210 -0.45 29.08 9.35
C PRO A 210 -0.81 27.71 8.79
N LEU A 211 0.13 27.00 8.16
CA LEU A 211 -0.09 25.64 7.65
C LEU A 211 -0.09 24.61 8.77
N LEU A 212 0.74 24.82 9.80
CA LEU A 212 0.71 24.00 11.02
C LEU A 212 -0.59 24.20 11.81
N GLY A 213 -1.18 25.40 11.77
CA GLY A 213 -2.44 25.71 12.45
C GLY A 213 -3.71 25.21 11.75
N ILE A 214 -3.60 24.58 10.58
CA ILE A 214 -4.76 24.03 9.86
C ILE A 214 -5.40 22.93 10.72
N SER A 215 -6.60 23.22 11.22
CA SER A 215 -7.44 22.22 11.86
C SER A 215 -7.83 21.18 10.81
N GLY A 216 -7.69 19.89 11.15
CA GLY A 216 -8.21 18.80 10.34
C GLY A 216 -9.73 18.70 10.35
N GLY A 217 -10.46 19.77 10.67
CA GLY A 217 -11.92 19.79 10.81
C GLY A 217 -12.46 19.00 11.99
N THR A 218 -13.76 19.07 12.20
CA THR A 218 -14.48 18.15 13.10
C THR A 218 -14.68 16.80 12.42
N SER A 219 -14.61 15.71 13.18
CA SER A 219 -15.01 14.39 12.67
C SER A 219 -16.53 14.27 12.76
N ASP A 220 -17.13 13.47 11.88
CA ASP A 220 -18.55 13.10 12.00
C ASP A 220 -18.83 12.48 13.39
N LEU A 221 -20.05 12.69 13.91
CA LEU A 221 -20.47 12.17 15.21
C LEU A 221 -20.45 10.64 15.27
N SER A 222 -20.59 9.96 14.13
CA SER A 222 -20.49 8.50 14.04
C SER A 222 -19.09 7.96 14.36
N VAL A 223 -18.05 8.81 14.39
CA VAL A 223 -16.69 8.42 14.77
C VAL A 223 -16.53 8.55 16.29
N ARG A 224 -16.88 7.48 17.02
CA ARG A 224 -16.85 7.44 18.49
C ARG A 224 -15.48 7.10 19.06
N ASN A 225 -14.66 6.36 18.30
CA ASN A 225 -13.32 6.00 18.75
C ASN A 225 -12.37 7.22 18.67
N GLU A 226 -11.86 7.68 19.81
CA GLU A 226 -10.98 8.86 19.89
C GLU A 226 -9.70 8.72 19.05
N LYS A 227 -9.11 7.52 19.02
CA LYS A 227 -7.90 7.24 18.24
C LYS A 227 -8.20 7.32 16.74
N LEU A 228 -9.32 6.76 16.29
CA LEU A 228 -9.77 6.88 14.90
C LEU A 228 -10.00 8.35 14.53
N ALA A 229 -10.74 9.09 15.37
CA ALA A 229 -11.01 10.51 15.13
C ALA A 229 -9.72 11.34 15.03
N ALA A 230 -8.73 11.07 15.89
CA ALA A 230 -7.42 11.71 15.84
C ALA A 230 -6.67 11.41 14.54
N ILE A 231 -6.68 10.15 14.08
CA ILE A 231 -6.03 9.75 12.83
C ILE A 231 -6.71 10.43 11.64
N LEU A 232 -8.05 10.45 11.55
CA LEU A 232 -8.77 11.11 10.45
C LEU A 232 -8.43 12.62 10.37
N LYS A 233 -8.40 13.31 11.52
CA LYS A 233 -8.01 14.73 11.59
C LYS A 233 -6.56 14.95 11.15
N GLN A 234 -5.64 14.16 11.68
CA GLN A 234 -4.22 14.22 11.31
C GLN A 234 -4.01 13.97 9.82
N ARG A 235 -4.80 13.05 9.26
CA ARG A 235 -4.76 12.69 7.86
C ARG A 235 -5.22 13.83 6.95
N ARG A 236 -6.38 14.42 7.23
CA ARG A 236 -6.89 15.60 6.51
C ARG A 236 -5.91 16.77 6.58
N ARG A 237 -5.30 17.02 7.75
CA ARG A 237 -4.26 18.04 7.92
C ARG A 237 -3.05 17.77 7.03
N THR A 238 -2.52 16.54 7.06
CA THR A 238 -1.35 16.15 6.25
C THR A 238 -1.64 16.29 4.76
N ASP A 239 -2.84 15.93 4.31
CA ASP A 239 -3.25 16.05 2.91
C ASP A 239 -3.46 17.50 2.48
N THR A 240 -3.93 18.35 3.38
CA THR A 240 -4.05 19.80 3.12
C THR A 240 -2.68 20.46 3.02
N ILE A 241 -1.77 20.19 3.98
CA ILE A 241 -0.39 20.68 3.95
C ILE A 241 0.29 20.25 2.65
N ARG A 242 0.12 18.97 2.28
CA ARG A 242 0.60 18.42 1.02
C ARG A 242 0.08 19.26 -0.15
N ALA A 243 -1.23 19.38 -0.31
CA ALA A 243 -1.85 20.10 -1.43
C ALA A 243 -1.36 21.56 -1.53
N LEU A 244 -1.22 22.26 -0.40
CA LEU A 244 -0.76 23.65 -0.37
C LEU A 244 0.72 23.80 -0.70
N MET A 245 1.58 22.91 -0.19
CA MET A 245 3.02 22.90 -0.51
C MET A 245 3.28 22.58 -1.99
N PHE A 246 2.37 21.85 -2.64
CA PHE A 246 2.45 21.50 -4.06
C PHE A 246 1.85 22.54 -5.01
N LYS A 247 1.17 23.58 -4.51
CA LYS A 247 0.52 24.57 -5.38
C LYS A 247 1.59 25.40 -6.11
N GLY A 248 1.91 25.01 -7.34
CA GLY A 248 2.82 25.74 -8.23
C GLY A 248 4.30 25.34 -8.16
N THR A 249 4.65 24.17 -7.61
CA THR A 249 6.04 23.66 -7.64
C THR A 249 6.11 22.20 -8.08
N ASP A 250 7.02 21.90 -9.02
CA ASP A 250 7.23 20.53 -9.52
C ASP A 250 8.22 19.71 -8.67
N GLN A 251 8.84 20.32 -7.64
CA GLN A 251 9.90 19.68 -6.86
C GLN A 251 9.67 19.79 -5.36
N MET A 252 9.42 18.65 -4.71
CA MET A 252 9.37 18.55 -3.26
C MET A 252 10.77 18.23 -2.71
N PRO A 253 11.27 18.98 -1.71
CA PRO A 253 12.49 18.61 -1.02
C PRO A 253 12.37 17.21 -0.41
N LEU A 254 13.39 16.37 -0.60
CA LEU A 254 13.39 14.99 -0.10
C LEU A 254 13.00 14.86 1.38
N PRO A 255 13.44 15.73 2.32
CA PRO A 255 13.02 15.64 3.71
C PRO A 255 11.50 15.82 3.91
N VAL A 256 10.86 16.71 3.15
CA VAL A 256 9.41 16.92 3.19
C VAL A 256 8.69 15.70 2.63
N LEU A 257 9.20 15.11 1.53
CA LEU A 257 8.65 13.89 0.96
C LEU A 257 8.75 12.72 1.94
N LEU A 258 9.89 12.56 2.64
CA LEU A 258 10.08 11.54 3.68
C LEU A 258 9.11 11.79 4.84
N TRP A 259 8.98 13.04 5.31
CA TRP A 259 8.04 13.40 6.37
C TRP A 259 6.59 13.03 6.03
N ILE A 260 6.09 13.41 4.84
CA ILE A 260 4.72 13.06 4.40
C ILE A 260 4.56 11.55 4.28
N THR A 261 5.54 10.87 3.70
CA THR A 261 5.51 9.42 3.47
C THR A 261 5.46 8.65 4.78
N ILE A 262 6.36 8.96 5.72
CA ILE A 262 6.45 8.27 7.01
C ILE A 262 5.23 8.58 7.88
N ARG A 263 4.75 9.84 7.91
CA ARG A 263 3.49 10.16 8.63
C ARG A 263 2.31 9.36 8.07
N SER A 264 2.20 9.27 6.75
CA SER A 264 1.15 8.49 6.10
C SER A 264 1.26 6.97 6.44
N MET A 265 2.49 6.45 6.61
CA MET A 265 2.74 5.08 7.05
C MET A 265 2.37 4.86 8.52
N LEU A 266 2.68 5.82 9.39
CA LEU A 266 2.28 5.79 10.81
C LEU A 266 0.75 5.78 10.95
N ASP A 267 0.04 6.63 10.19
CA ASP A 267 -1.43 6.65 10.17
C ASP A 267 -1.99 5.29 9.73
N LEU A 268 -1.44 4.71 8.64
CA LEU A 268 -1.86 3.42 8.11
C LEU A 268 -1.64 2.28 9.12
N ALA A 269 -0.46 2.25 9.77
CA ALA A 269 -0.15 1.29 10.82
C ALA A 269 -1.11 1.42 12.01
N ALA A 270 -1.39 2.65 12.45
CA ALA A 270 -2.26 2.92 13.59
C ALA A 270 -3.70 2.48 13.33
N LEU A 271 -4.21 2.70 12.10
CA LEU A 271 -5.51 2.21 11.67
C LEU A 271 -5.55 0.68 11.62
N LEU A 272 -4.50 0.05 11.08
CA LEU A 272 -4.43 -1.40 11.00
C LEU A 272 -4.38 -2.03 12.40
N HIS A 273 -3.60 -1.45 13.31
CA HIS A 273 -3.63 -1.87 14.72
C HIS A 273 -5.03 -1.77 15.31
N LEU A 274 -5.69 -0.62 15.14
CA LEU A 274 -7.03 -0.39 15.66
C LEU A 274 -8.05 -1.40 15.10
N TYR A 275 -8.03 -1.64 13.78
CA TYR A 275 -8.90 -2.65 13.16
C TYR A 275 -8.64 -4.04 13.74
N LEU A 276 -7.38 -4.44 13.88
CA LEU A 276 -7.03 -5.75 14.44
C LEU A 276 -7.36 -5.85 15.93
N ASP A 277 -7.35 -4.75 16.68
CA ASP A 277 -7.85 -4.73 18.06
C ASP A 277 -9.35 -5.05 18.11
N TYR A 278 -10.14 -4.58 17.14
CA TYR A 278 -11.55 -4.95 16.99
C TYR A 278 -11.73 -6.41 16.57
N VAL A 279 -10.88 -6.94 15.66
CA VAL A 279 -10.91 -8.37 15.30
C VAL A 279 -10.65 -9.23 16.53
N ASP A 280 -9.59 -8.93 17.29
CA ASP A 280 -9.24 -9.63 18.54
C ASP A 280 -10.38 -9.53 19.58
N PHE A 281 -11.14 -8.44 19.58
CA PHE A 281 -12.31 -8.24 20.43
C PHE A 281 -13.50 -9.09 19.97
N PHE A 282 -13.80 -9.13 18.67
CA PHE A 282 -14.91 -9.92 18.12
C PHE A 282 -14.70 -11.43 18.28
N GLU A 283 -13.46 -11.91 18.21
CA GLU A 283 -13.15 -13.32 18.47
C GLU A 283 -13.47 -13.75 19.91
N LYS A 284 -13.47 -12.79 20.84
CA LYS A 284 -13.69 -13.04 22.27
C LYS A 284 -15.09 -12.69 22.75
N SER A 285 -15.85 -11.91 21.97
CA SER A 285 -17.17 -11.40 22.34
C SER A 285 -18.26 -12.00 21.46
N VAL A 286 -19.27 -12.61 22.09
CA VAL A 286 -20.41 -13.21 21.37
C VAL A 286 -21.36 -12.14 20.84
N ASP A 287 -21.47 -11.01 21.54
CA ASP A 287 -22.38 -9.91 21.21
C ASP A 287 -21.59 -8.62 21.00
N ALA A 288 -20.99 -8.47 19.82
CA ALA A 288 -20.37 -7.22 19.42
C ALA A 288 -21.45 -6.17 19.09
N SER A 289 -21.40 -5.01 19.75
CA SER A 289 -22.34 -3.92 19.50
C SER A 289 -22.26 -3.37 18.08
N GLN A 290 -23.34 -2.75 17.62
CA GLN A 290 -23.38 -2.01 16.35
C GLN A 290 -22.20 -1.02 16.26
N GLU A 291 -21.99 -0.22 17.31
CA GLU A 291 -20.91 0.75 17.38
C GLU A 291 -19.53 0.12 17.11
N SER A 292 -19.25 -1.02 17.72
CA SER A 292 -17.94 -1.69 17.56
C SER A 292 -17.71 -2.11 16.10
N LYS A 293 -18.75 -2.64 15.43
CA LYS A 293 -18.70 -2.98 14.00
C LYS A 293 -18.50 -1.74 13.13
N VAL A 294 -19.17 -0.63 13.47
CA VAL A 294 -19.02 0.67 12.81
C VAL A 294 -17.59 1.17 12.90
N GLN A 295 -17.01 1.25 14.10
CA GLN A 295 -15.64 1.72 14.26
C GLN A 295 -14.63 0.81 13.53
N ALA A 296 -14.87 -0.51 13.53
CA ALA A 296 -14.03 -1.47 12.82
C ALA A 296 -14.05 -1.26 11.30
N TYR A 297 -15.24 -1.16 10.68
CA TYR A 297 -15.30 -0.93 9.24
C TYR A 297 -14.83 0.47 8.84
N LEU A 298 -14.99 1.49 9.70
CA LEU A 298 -14.46 2.83 9.43
C LEU A 298 -12.93 2.81 9.41
N ALA A 299 -12.29 2.12 10.36
CA ALA A 299 -10.84 1.94 10.36
C ALA A 299 -10.40 1.21 9.07
N LEU A 300 -11.06 0.09 8.72
CA LEU A 300 -10.70 -0.69 7.54
C LEU A 300 -10.98 0.03 6.21
N ALA A 301 -12.09 0.75 6.09
CA ALA A 301 -12.40 1.60 4.94
C ALA A 301 -11.37 2.73 4.80
N THR A 302 -10.90 3.31 5.91
CA THR A 302 -9.81 4.29 5.87
C THR A 302 -8.52 3.68 5.32
N ILE A 303 -8.14 2.49 5.80
CA ILE A 303 -6.99 1.74 5.27
C ILE A 303 -7.18 1.50 3.77
N TYR A 304 -8.35 1.04 3.37
CA TYR A 304 -8.64 0.75 1.96
C TYR A 304 -8.52 2.01 1.10
N LEU A 305 -9.08 3.15 1.52
CA LEU A 305 -8.95 4.42 0.81
C LEU A 305 -7.48 4.83 0.63
N LEU A 306 -6.68 4.78 1.71
CA LEU A 306 -5.26 5.15 1.65
C LEU A 306 -4.51 4.25 0.66
N ARG A 307 -4.86 2.96 0.62
CA ARG A 307 -4.32 1.98 -0.31
C ARG A 307 -4.69 2.30 -1.75
N LEU A 308 -5.96 2.66 -2.01
CA LEU A 308 -6.44 3.07 -3.33
C LEU A 308 -5.69 4.30 -3.86
N GLN A 309 -5.39 5.27 -3.01
CA GLN A 309 -4.80 6.55 -3.44
C GLN A 309 -3.27 6.56 -3.54
N ARG A 310 -2.56 5.88 -2.61
CA ARG A 310 -1.12 6.13 -2.41
C ARG A 310 -0.23 4.91 -2.35
N TYR A 311 -0.78 3.77 -1.93
CA TYR A 311 0.03 2.59 -1.60
C TYR A 311 -0.11 1.42 -2.57
N ASN A 312 -0.91 1.58 -3.63
CA ASN A 312 -1.04 0.59 -4.69
C ASN A 312 -0.39 1.08 -5.98
N LYS A 313 0.75 0.49 -6.33
CA LYS A 313 1.39 0.68 -7.63
C LYS A 313 0.66 -0.16 -8.67
N VAL A 314 0.07 0.51 -9.67
CA VAL A 314 -0.69 -0.10 -10.76
C VAL A 314 0.20 -0.20 -12.00
N LEU A 315 0.40 -1.43 -12.51
CA LEU A 315 1.11 -1.69 -13.75
C LEU A 315 0.18 -2.42 -14.72
N HIS A 316 -0.06 -1.83 -15.90
CA HIS A 316 -1.01 -2.34 -16.90
C HIS A 316 -2.40 -2.68 -16.33
N GLY A 317 -2.93 -1.82 -15.45
CA GLY A 317 -4.24 -2.03 -14.81
C GLY A 317 -4.26 -3.08 -13.70
N ILE A 318 -3.09 -3.55 -13.23
CA ILE A 318 -2.96 -4.58 -12.19
C ILE A 318 -2.17 -4.01 -11.01
N ARG A 319 -2.66 -4.22 -9.79
CA ARG A 319 -1.95 -3.79 -8.57
C ARG A 319 -0.87 -4.79 -8.22
N LEU A 320 0.37 -4.32 -8.02
CA LEU A 320 1.48 -5.19 -7.61
C LEU A 320 1.29 -5.78 -6.20
N TYR A 321 0.66 -5.02 -5.30
CA TYR A 321 0.34 -5.48 -3.95
C TYR A 321 -1.18 -5.52 -3.80
N GLU A 322 -1.87 -6.48 -4.43
CA GLU A 322 -3.35 -6.52 -4.37
C GLU A 322 -3.86 -6.99 -3.00
N SER A 323 -4.29 -6.06 -2.15
CA SER A 323 -5.00 -6.31 -0.88
C SER A 323 -6.47 -5.86 -0.92
N GLY A 324 -6.91 -5.26 -2.03
CA GLY A 324 -8.21 -4.61 -2.14
C GLY A 324 -9.37 -5.59 -2.02
N LEU A 325 -9.28 -6.75 -2.67
CA LEU A 325 -10.33 -7.77 -2.60
C LEU A 325 -10.58 -8.27 -1.17
N GLN A 326 -9.52 -8.51 -0.41
CA GLN A 326 -9.64 -8.96 0.98
C GLN A 326 -10.24 -7.85 1.86
N MET A 327 -9.74 -6.62 1.73
CA MET A 327 -10.23 -5.47 2.49
C MET A 327 -11.70 -5.18 2.16
N SER A 328 -12.07 -5.16 0.88
CA SER A 328 -13.45 -4.91 0.45
C SER A 328 -14.39 -6.02 0.92
N SER A 329 -13.98 -7.28 0.85
CA SER A 329 -14.78 -8.40 1.38
C SER A 329 -15.02 -8.27 2.88
N GLN A 330 -14.00 -7.85 3.65
CA GLN A 330 -14.12 -7.66 5.10
C GLN A 330 -14.98 -6.45 5.46
N ILE A 331 -14.89 -5.34 4.71
CA ILE A 331 -15.80 -4.18 4.87
C ILE A 331 -17.24 -4.61 4.59
N GLN A 332 -17.48 -5.35 3.49
CA GLN A 332 -18.82 -5.87 3.15
C GLN A 332 -19.38 -6.77 4.25
N GLN A 333 -18.55 -7.67 4.79
CA GLN A 333 -18.93 -8.53 5.89
C GLN A 333 -19.33 -7.71 7.12
N LEU A 334 -18.51 -6.76 7.55
CA LEU A 334 -18.81 -5.90 8.71
C LEU A 334 -20.07 -5.06 8.52
N LEU A 335 -20.31 -4.53 7.32
CA LEU A 335 -21.54 -3.80 6.98
C LEU A 335 -22.78 -4.69 7.01
N THR A 336 -22.64 -5.97 6.67
CA THR A 336 -23.74 -6.94 6.70
C THR A 336 -24.04 -7.37 8.14
N GLU A 337 -23.00 -7.64 8.93
CA GLU A 337 -23.11 -7.99 10.35
C GLU A 337 -23.66 -6.83 11.18
N GLU A 338 -23.25 -5.59 10.90
CA GLU A 338 -23.76 -4.39 11.55
C GLU A 338 -25.28 -4.24 11.37
N ALA A 339 -25.79 -4.49 10.17
CA ALA A 339 -27.24 -4.47 9.89
C ALA A 339 -28.01 -5.63 10.54
N ALA A 340 -27.31 -6.66 11.04
CA ALA A 340 -27.89 -7.82 11.73
C ALA A 340 -27.75 -7.72 13.27
N CYS A 341 -27.13 -6.66 13.79
CA CYS A 341 -27.00 -6.43 15.22
C CYS A 341 -28.36 -6.27 15.91
N ALA A 342 -28.51 -6.80 17.12
CA ALA A 342 -29.75 -6.69 17.89
C ALA A 342 -30.06 -5.24 18.32
N ASP A 343 -29.02 -4.44 18.53
CA ASP A 343 -29.06 -3.01 18.85
C ASP A 343 -29.04 -2.10 17.61
N TYR A 344 -29.29 -2.64 16.41
CA TYR A 344 -29.17 -1.88 15.16
C TYR A 344 -30.09 -0.65 15.13
N ASN A 345 -29.46 0.52 14.98
CA ASN A 345 -30.08 1.80 14.70
C ASN A 345 -29.60 2.34 13.35
N ALA A 346 -30.49 2.33 12.36
CA ALA A 346 -30.18 2.76 11.00
C ALA A 346 -29.80 4.25 10.89
N GLU A 347 -30.35 5.10 11.76
CA GLU A 347 -30.15 6.55 11.70
C GLU A 347 -28.86 6.98 12.39
N GLU A 348 -28.51 6.34 13.51
CA GLU A 348 -27.37 6.75 14.35
C GLU A 348 -26.03 6.71 13.62
N PHE A 349 -25.82 5.69 12.79
CA PHE A 349 -24.57 5.48 12.06
C PHE A 349 -24.73 5.57 10.54
N ALA A 350 -25.81 6.18 10.05
CA ALA A 350 -26.11 6.33 8.62
C ALA A 350 -24.95 6.98 7.84
N ASN A 351 -24.34 8.03 8.41
CA ASN A 351 -23.21 8.74 7.79
C ASN A 351 -21.96 7.85 7.65
N ALA A 352 -21.64 7.05 8.69
CA ALA A 352 -20.54 6.11 8.66
C ALA A 352 -20.75 5.03 7.60
N ARG A 353 -21.96 4.48 7.54
CA ARG A 353 -22.36 3.46 6.57
C ARG A 353 -22.26 4.00 5.14
N LEU A 354 -22.79 5.20 4.89
CA LEU A 354 -22.70 5.89 3.60
C LEU A 354 -21.24 6.08 3.18
N TRP A 355 -20.38 6.56 4.09
CA TRP A 355 -18.98 6.78 3.77
C TRP A 355 -18.23 5.47 3.47
N ALA A 356 -18.42 4.42 4.28
CA ALA A 356 -17.78 3.12 4.02
C ALA A 356 -18.23 2.51 2.67
N LEU A 357 -19.52 2.63 2.34
CA LEU A 357 -20.06 2.21 1.05
C LEU A 357 -19.46 3.03 -0.11
N PHE A 358 -19.32 4.34 0.06
CA PHE A 358 -18.64 5.20 -0.91
C PHE A 358 -17.20 4.76 -1.17
N ILE A 359 -16.43 4.44 -0.13
CA ILE A 359 -15.05 3.97 -0.29
C ILE A 359 -14.99 2.63 -1.04
N GLY A 360 -15.89 1.70 -0.72
CA GLY A 360 -15.98 0.44 -1.46
C GLY A 360 -16.33 0.66 -2.93
N ALA A 361 -17.32 1.53 -3.20
CA ALA A 361 -17.75 1.87 -4.56
C ALA A 361 -16.63 2.58 -5.33
N TYR A 362 -15.87 3.47 -4.68
CA TYR A 362 -14.67 4.09 -5.27
C TYR A 362 -13.64 3.04 -5.68
N GLY A 363 -13.44 2.01 -4.85
CA GLY A 363 -12.58 0.87 -5.17
C GLY A 363 -13.03 0.08 -6.40
N GLU A 364 -14.34 -0.13 -6.55
CA GLU A 364 -14.96 -0.81 -7.71
C GLU A 364 -14.86 0.02 -9.00
N GLN A 365 -14.82 1.35 -8.90
CA GLN A 365 -14.72 2.28 -10.03
C GLN A 365 -13.28 2.46 -10.55
N MET A 366 -12.28 1.93 -9.85
CA MET A 366 -10.88 2.06 -10.26
C MET A 366 -10.64 1.42 -11.64
N PRO A 367 -9.80 2.03 -12.50
CA PRO A 367 -9.53 1.54 -13.86
C PRO A 367 -8.57 0.34 -13.84
N LEU A 368 -8.99 -0.76 -13.20
CA LEU A 368 -8.28 -2.03 -13.16
C LEU A 368 -8.72 -2.94 -14.31
N ARG A 369 -7.82 -3.83 -14.73
CA ARG A 369 -8.06 -4.79 -15.83
C ARG A 369 -9.29 -5.65 -15.56
N ASP A 370 -9.44 -6.11 -14.33
CA ASP A 370 -10.46 -7.07 -13.92
C ASP A 370 -11.57 -6.39 -13.08
N ARG A 371 -11.87 -5.11 -13.38
CA ARG A 371 -12.87 -4.33 -12.62
C ARG A 371 -14.29 -4.91 -12.81
N PRO A 372 -15.12 -4.96 -11.74
CA PRO A 372 -16.52 -5.33 -11.88
C PRO A 372 -17.30 -4.27 -12.67
N GLU A 373 -18.35 -4.67 -13.37
CA GLU A 373 -19.29 -3.70 -13.94
C GLU A 373 -20.00 -2.93 -12.81
N PRO A 374 -20.06 -1.59 -12.84
CA PRO A 374 -20.61 -0.79 -11.72
C PRO A 374 -22.01 -1.19 -11.26
N ASN A 375 -22.87 -1.61 -12.19
CA ASN A 375 -24.26 -2.03 -11.93
C ASN A 375 -24.38 -3.45 -11.35
N LYS A 376 -23.27 -4.20 -11.28
CA LYS A 376 -23.18 -5.53 -10.64
C LYS A 376 -22.31 -5.50 -9.38
N ALA A 377 -21.70 -4.34 -9.10
CA ALA A 377 -20.73 -4.17 -8.05
C ALA A 377 -21.47 -3.87 -6.72
N TRP A 378 -21.19 -4.68 -5.69
CA TRP A 378 -21.98 -4.72 -4.46
C TRP A 378 -21.97 -3.37 -3.74
N PHE A 379 -20.82 -2.69 -3.68
CA PHE A 379 -20.73 -1.41 -2.99
C PHE A 379 -21.45 -0.30 -3.74
N ASN A 380 -21.35 -0.24 -5.07
CA ASN A 380 -22.09 0.73 -5.86
C ASN A 380 -23.62 0.59 -5.66
N ILE A 381 -24.15 -0.64 -5.65
CA ILE A 381 -25.58 -0.90 -5.42
C ILE A 381 -26.00 -0.44 -4.02
N ASN A 382 -25.27 -0.87 -2.98
CA ASN A 382 -25.62 -0.55 -1.60
C ASN A 382 -25.40 0.93 -1.26
N PHE A 383 -24.42 1.59 -1.87
CA PHE A 383 -24.22 3.03 -1.73
C PHE A 383 -25.43 3.82 -2.23
N VAL A 384 -25.95 3.50 -3.42
CA VAL A 384 -27.15 4.16 -3.97
C VAL A 384 -28.37 3.91 -3.09
N GLU A 385 -28.52 2.68 -2.58
CA GLU A 385 -29.61 2.35 -1.67
C GLU A 385 -29.50 3.13 -0.34
N GLN A 386 -28.29 3.30 0.21
CA GLN A 386 -28.08 4.11 1.41
C GLN A 386 -28.40 5.59 1.19
N VAL A 387 -27.97 6.16 0.05
CA VAL A 387 -28.32 7.54 -0.37
C VAL A 387 -29.85 7.72 -0.40
N ARG A 388 -30.57 6.74 -0.97
CA ARG A 388 -32.03 6.73 -1.05
C ARG A 388 -32.69 6.66 0.33
N GLN A 389 -32.19 5.79 1.21
CA GLN A 389 -32.71 5.65 2.58
C GLN A 389 -32.51 6.91 3.41
N MET A 390 -31.42 7.63 3.19
CA MET A 390 -31.12 8.90 3.86
C MET A 390 -31.85 10.11 3.23
N GLY A 391 -32.57 9.91 2.12
CA GLY A 391 -33.29 10.99 1.44
C GLY A 391 -32.39 12.05 0.81
N LEU A 392 -31.14 11.71 0.51
CA LEU A 392 -30.18 12.65 -0.11
C LEU A 392 -30.48 12.78 -1.60
N THR A 393 -30.60 14.01 -2.08
CA THR A 393 -31.08 14.35 -3.42
C THR A 393 -29.99 14.92 -4.34
N SER A 394 -28.89 15.39 -3.77
CA SER A 394 -27.80 16.03 -4.52
C SER A 394 -26.42 15.48 -4.16
N TRP A 395 -25.46 15.67 -5.06
CA TRP A 395 -24.05 15.32 -4.78
C TRP A 395 -23.48 16.20 -3.67
N GLU A 396 -23.93 17.45 -3.55
CA GLU A 396 -23.50 18.40 -2.54
C GLU A 396 -23.88 17.94 -1.12
N GLU A 397 -25.08 17.37 -0.95
CA GLU A 397 -25.51 16.78 0.32
C GLU A 397 -24.68 15.55 0.70
N ILE A 398 -24.42 14.67 -0.26
CA ILE A 398 -23.55 13.50 -0.06
C ILE A 398 -22.14 13.98 0.32
N ARG A 399 -21.58 14.92 -0.46
CA ARG A 399 -20.26 15.49 -0.27
C ARG A 399 -20.10 16.06 1.15
N ALA A 400 -21.09 16.82 1.63
CA ALA A 400 -21.06 17.40 2.97
C ALA A 400 -20.88 16.33 4.07
N ILE A 401 -21.50 15.15 3.90
CA ILE A 401 -21.30 14.00 4.80
C ILE A 401 -19.91 13.40 4.64
N LEU A 402 -19.45 13.17 3.40
CA LEU A 402 -18.14 12.57 3.14
C LEU A 402 -16.98 13.42 3.69
N GLU A 403 -17.11 14.75 3.67
CA GLU A 403 -16.15 15.70 4.25
C GLU A 403 -16.01 15.57 5.78
N GLY A 404 -17.04 15.04 6.48
CA GLY A 404 -16.97 14.66 7.89
C GLY A 404 -15.97 13.53 8.18
N PHE A 405 -15.55 12.79 7.15
CA PHE A 405 -14.53 11.74 7.16
C PHE A 405 -13.34 12.14 6.27
N ILE A 406 -12.77 11.24 5.48
CA ILE A 406 -11.74 11.62 4.49
C ILE A 406 -12.38 11.68 3.11
N PHE A 407 -12.41 12.90 2.55
CA PHE A 407 -12.84 13.19 1.19
C PHE A 407 -12.01 14.33 0.61
N ASN A 408 -11.76 14.28 -0.71
CA ASN A 408 -11.18 15.40 -1.45
C ASN A 408 -11.60 15.33 -2.92
N ASP A 409 -11.75 16.50 -3.56
CA ASP A 409 -12.14 16.59 -4.97
C ASP A 409 -11.06 16.09 -5.95
N SER A 410 -9.84 15.83 -5.46
CA SER A 410 -8.77 15.23 -6.27
C SER A 410 -8.88 13.70 -6.42
N MET A 411 -9.89 13.08 -5.80
CA MET A 411 -10.17 11.65 -6.00
C MET A 411 -10.59 11.38 -7.45
N THR A 412 -9.96 10.39 -8.07
CA THR A 412 -10.23 9.98 -9.46
C THR A 412 -10.56 8.49 -9.52
N PRO A 413 -11.70 8.09 -10.11
CA PRO A 413 -12.67 8.93 -10.82
C PRO A 413 -13.52 9.83 -9.90
N PRO A 414 -13.90 11.05 -10.31
CA PRO A 414 -14.70 11.96 -9.49
C PRO A 414 -16.05 11.35 -9.14
N GLY A 415 -16.40 11.37 -7.85
CA GLY A 415 -17.68 10.81 -7.35
C GLY A 415 -18.91 11.39 -8.04
N SER A 416 -18.88 12.68 -8.36
CA SER A 416 -19.98 13.38 -9.07
C SER A 416 -20.24 12.87 -10.49
N GLN A 417 -19.31 12.11 -11.08
CA GLN A 417 -19.38 11.63 -12.46
C GLN A 417 -19.70 10.13 -12.56
N TRP A 418 -19.83 9.41 -11.44
CA TRP A 418 -20.10 7.99 -11.53
C TRP A 418 -21.45 7.76 -12.21
N PRO A 419 -21.58 6.75 -13.09
CA PRO A 419 -22.79 6.46 -13.84
C PRO A 419 -23.84 5.84 -12.91
N PHE A 420 -24.29 6.60 -11.91
CA PHE A 420 -25.55 6.39 -11.25
C PHE A 420 -26.58 6.69 -12.34
N ASN A 421 -27.38 5.73 -12.80
CA ASN A 421 -28.28 5.92 -13.95
C ASN A 421 -29.36 7.02 -13.77
N SER A 422 -29.38 7.67 -12.61
CA SER A 422 -29.33 9.12 -12.39
C SER A 422 -29.84 9.28 -10.97
N LEU A 423 -29.18 10.08 -10.13
CA LEU A 423 -29.77 10.45 -8.85
C LEU A 423 -31.23 10.93 -9.05
N ALA A 424 -31.53 11.60 -10.18
CA ALA A 424 -32.90 11.90 -10.63
C ALA A 424 -33.82 10.66 -10.89
N ALA A 425 -33.40 9.64 -11.63
CA ALA A 425 -34.22 8.42 -11.87
C ALA A 425 -34.32 7.50 -10.64
N VAL A 426 -33.38 7.60 -9.70
CA VAL A 426 -33.43 6.93 -8.39
C VAL A 426 -34.42 7.66 -7.45
N LEU A 427 -34.57 8.99 -7.59
CA LEU A 427 -35.50 9.84 -6.82
C LEU A 427 -36.96 9.79 -7.31
N GLU A 428 -37.23 9.31 -8.53
CA GLU A 428 -38.59 9.26 -9.13
C GLU A 428 -39.39 7.97 -8.87
N ARG A 429 -38.86 6.96 -8.14
CA ARG A 429 -39.63 5.74 -7.82
C ARG A 429 -40.07 5.71 -6.35
N PRO A 430 -41.31 6.10 -6.01
CA PRO A 430 -41.87 5.82 -4.70
C PRO A 430 -42.22 4.33 -4.60
N GLY A 431 -41.68 3.68 -3.57
CA GLY A 431 -42.19 2.44 -2.99
C GLY A 431 -42.39 1.25 -3.94
N GLN A 432 -41.34 0.47 -4.17
CA GLN A 432 -41.52 -0.97 -4.38
C GLN A 432 -40.59 -1.74 -3.46
N ALA A 433 -41.18 -2.33 -2.42
CA ALA A 433 -40.55 -3.35 -1.60
C ALA A 433 -40.11 -4.51 -2.50
N ILE A 434 -38.81 -4.74 -2.59
CA ILE A 434 -38.27 -5.94 -3.24
C ILE A 434 -38.40 -7.07 -2.23
N LEU A 435 -39.40 -7.92 -2.46
CA LEU A 435 -39.54 -9.22 -1.82
C LEU A 435 -38.32 -10.10 -2.12
N GLN A 436 -37.85 -10.75 -1.06
CA GLN A 436 -36.80 -11.77 -1.01
C GLN A 436 -36.88 -12.77 -2.16
N ARG A 437 -35.72 -13.07 -2.77
CA ARG A 437 -35.38 -14.40 -3.31
C ARG A 437 -33.91 -14.69 -3.09
#